data_AF-A0A239A690-F1
#
_entry.id   AF-A0A239A690-F1
#
_cell.length_a   1.000
_cell.length_b   1.000
_cell.length_c   1.000
_cell.angle_alpha   90.00
_cell.angle_beta   90.00
_cell.angle_gamma   90.00
#
_symmetry.space_group_name_H-M   'P 1'
#
loop_
_entity.id
_entity.type
_entity.pdbx_description
1 polymer ?
#
loop_
_entity_poly.entity_id
_entity_poly.type
_entity_poly.pdbx_seq_one_letter_code
_entity_poly.pdbx_strand_id
1 'polypeptide(L)'
;MNYLKGICILFLLSGCQVFVNEHPAIGTWSRCNRDGSYWEYKITDQYMLMTRTLSNEVLLFKTKVVDTSLLLSEFKNGPGLMCRNDTLVTIEQSENKIVLKSTYTWETLELNKAGFDIESIDSLHLEAWKSKTLADFKKRAALMDCPDIRTEEEKVLPILETDDSDEEIEIIEIDSLGGRKRLYFND
;
A
#
# COMPACT_ATOMS: atom_id res chain seq x y z
N MET A 1 -10.26 9.65 63.19
CA MET A 1 -9.34 9.32 62.09
C MET A 1 -10.13 9.27 60.78
N ASN A 2 -10.45 10.44 60.22
CA ASN A 2 -11.33 10.56 59.04
C ASN A 2 -10.56 10.73 57.72
N TYR A 3 -9.23 10.58 57.75
CA TYR A 3 -8.35 10.81 56.60
C TYR A 3 -8.11 9.57 55.72
N LEU A 4 -8.51 8.36 56.18
CA LEU A 4 -8.33 7.13 55.40
C LEU A 4 -9.38 6.94 54.30
N LYS A 5 -10.55 7.60 54.39
CA LYS A 5 -11.61 7.49 53.37
C LYS A 5 -11.37 8.35 52.13
N GLY A 6 -10.47 9.35 52.22
CA GLY A 6 -10.15 10.24 51.09
C GLY A 6 -9.15 9.66 50.09
N ILE A 7 -8.34 8.67 50.49
CA ILE A 7 -7.25 8.15 49.64
C ILE A 7 -7.77 7.13 48.61
N CYS A 8 -8.83 6.38 48.92
CA CYS A 8 -9.41 5.41 47.98
C CYS A 8 -10.17 6.05 46.81
N ILE A 9 -10.53 7.33 46.89
CA ILE A 9 -11.26 8.03 45.81
C ILE A 9 -10.30 8.60 44.76
N LEU A 10 -9.03 8.83 45.11
CA LEU A 10 -8.02 9.35 44.16
C LEU A 10 -7.49 8.30 43.16
N PHE A 11 -7.64 7.01 43.45
CA PHE A 11 -7.24 5.93 42.52
C PHE A 11 -8.32 5.52 41.52
N LEU A 12 -9.55 6.04 41.63
CA LEU A 12 -10.62 5.77 40.65
C LEU A 12 -10.66 6.80 39.51
N LEU A 13 -9.81 7.83 39.57
CA LEU A 13 -9.67 8.86 38.54
C LEU A 13 -8.41 8.68 37.67
N SER A 14 -7.63 7.61 37.87
CA SER A 14 -6.69 7.15 36.83
C SER A 14 -7.53 6.58 35.70
N GLY A 15 -7.97 7.47 34.82
CA GLY A 15 -8.86 7.16 33.73
C GLY A 15 -8.41 5.95 32.95
N CYS A 16 -9.39 5.22 32.42
CA CYS A 16 -9.20 4.47 31.20
C CYS A 16 -8.61 5.43 30.15
N GLN A 17 -7.29 5.54 30.09
CA GLN A 17 -6.63 5.81 28.83
C GLN A 17 -7.08 4.65 27.95
N VAL A 18 -8.06 4.92 27.09
CA VAL A 18 -8.30 4.07 25.93
C VAL A 18 -6.98 4.12 25.19
N PHE A 19 -6.11 3.14 25.45
CA PHE A 19 -4.98 2.86 24.60
C PHE A 19 -5.61 2.47 23.26
N VAL A 20 -5.86 3.47 22.42
CA VAL A 20 -5.96 3.24 20.99
C VAL A 20 -4.53 2.85 20.63
N ASN A 21 -4.23 1.55 20.73
CA ASN A 21 -3.01 1.02 20.19
C ASN A 21 -3.12 1.22 18.68
N GLU A 22 -2.60 2.35 18.21
CA GLU A 22 -2.43 2.59 16.78
C GLU A 22 -1.65 1.41 16.20
N HIS A 23 -2.15 0.89 15.07
CA HIS A 23 -1.52 -0.26 14.45
C HIS A 23 -0.05 0.07 14.14
N PRO A 24 0.92 -0.81 14.42
CA PRO A 24 2.37 -0.51 14.33
C PRO A 24 2.83 0.03 12.98
N ALA A 25 2.11 -0.35 11.93
CA ALA A 25 2.39 0.09 10.58
C ALA A 25 1.86 1.50 10.23
N ILE A 26 1.05 2.13 11.08
CA ILE A 26 0.62 3.52 10.86
C ILE A 26 1.86 4.43 10.88
N GLY A 27 2.00 5.25 9.84
CA GLY A 27 3.12 6.17 9.67
C GLY A 27 3.68 6.19 8.25
N THR A 28 4.83 6.84 8.11
CA THR A 28 5.55 6.96 6.84
C THR A 28 6.75 6.04 6.83
N TRP A 29 6.89 5.31 5.73
CA TRP A 29 7.86 4.25 5.54
C TRP A 29 8.47 4.30 4.16
N SER A 30 9.62 3.64 3.98
CA SER A 30 10.26 3.51 2.69
C SER A 30 11.06 2.21 2.57
N ARG A 31 11.37 1.83 1.34
CA ARG A 31 12.27 0.70 1.04
C ARG A 31 13.02 0.90 -0.26
N CYS A 32 14.22 0.34 -0.31
CA CYS A 32 14.87 0.00 -1.58
C CYS A 32 14.45 -1.42 -1.98
N ASN A 33 14.14 -1.61 -3.25
CA ASN A 33 13.88 -2.92 -3.83
C ASN A 33 15.14 -3.47 -4.49
N ARG A 34 15.12 -4.78 -4.73
CA ARG A 34 16.23 -5.50 -5.36
C ARG A 34 16.54 -4.99 -6.76
N ASP A 35 15.54 -4.46 -7.47
CA ASP A 35 15.67 -3.88 -8.81
C ASP A 35 16.22 -2.44 -8.81
N GLY A 36 16.70 -1.95 -7.67
CA GLY A 36 17.17 -0.57 -7.50
C GLY A 36 16.04 0.46 -7.40
N SER A 37 14.77 0.05 -7.43
CA SER A 37 13.67 1.00 -7.27
C SER A 37 13.50 1.43 -5.82
N TYR A 38 13.18 2.72 -5.62
CA TYR A 38 12.88 3.29 -4.31
C TYR A 38 11.38 3.54 -4.17
N TRP A 39 10.79 3.07 -3.07
CA TRP A 39 9.35 3.15 -2.81
C TRP A 39 9.10 3.81 -1.46
N GLU A 40 8.11 4.70 -1.41
CA GLU A 40 7.63 5.36 -0.20
C GLU A 40 6.16 5.00 0.06
N TYR A 41 5.81 4.89 1.34
CA TYR A 41 4.49 4.53 1.81
C TYR A 41 4.05 5.50 2.90
N LYS A 42 2.80 5.97 2.84
CA LYS A 42 2.11 6.57 3.98
C LYS A 42 0.93 5.68 4.32
N ILE A 43 0.96 5.08 5.50
CA ILE A 43 -0.09 4.17 5.99
C ILE A 43 -0.85 4.89 7.09
N THR A 44 -2.16 4.98 6.93
CA THR A 44 -3.09 5.52 7.92
C THR A 44 -4.17 4.47 8.24
N ASP A 45 -5.08 4.80 9.14
CA ASP A 45 -6.27 4.00 9.44
C ASP A 45 -7.33 4.02 8.32
N GLN A 46 -7.22 4.95 7.36
CA GLN A 46 -8.20 5.19 6.29
C GLN A 46 -7.68 4.88 4.89
N TYR A 47 -6.41 5.16 4.63
CA TYR A 47 -5.75 4.85 3.37
C TYR A 47 -4.28 4.45 3.51
N MET A 48 -3.79 3.74 2.51
CA MET A 48 -2.38 3.56 2.21
C MET A 48 -2.06 4.30 0.90
N LEU A 49 -1.06 5.16 0.94
CA LEU A 49 -0.50 5.84 -0.21
C LEU A 49 0.85 5.23 -0.55
N MET A 50 1.11 5.01 -1.83
CA MET A 50 2.39 4.50 -2.33
C MET A 50 2.89 5.35 -3.51
N THR A 51 4.19 5.64 -3.52
CA THR A 51 4.91 6.26 -4.64
C THR A 51 6.21 5.49 -4.91
N ARG A 52 6.64 5.41 -6.17
CA ARG A 52 7.79 4.60 -6.60
C ARG A 52 8.55 5.23 -7.78
N THR A 53 9.86 5.01 -7.86
CA THR A 53 10.75 5.66 -8.85
C THR A 53 10.38 5.39 -10.31
N LEU A 54 9.80 4.23 -10.59
CA LEU A 54 9.39 3.81 -11.94
C LEU A 54 7.93 4.15 -12.27
N SER A 55 7.33 5.13 -11.56
CA SER A 55 5.96 5.57 -11.80
C SER A 55 5.80 7.06 -11.53
N ASN A 56 4.94 7.72 -12.31
CA ASN A 56 4.51 9.09 -12.07
C ASN A 56 3.12 9.15 -11.41
N GLU A 57 2.71 8.07 -10.74
CA GLU A 57 1.40 7.96 -10.13
C GLU A 57 1.52 7.84 -8.61
N VAL A 58 0.53 8.41 -7.93
CA VAL A 58 0.28 8.16 -6.51
C VAL A 58 -0.75 7.05 -6.42
N LEU A 59 -0.35 5.88 -5.96
CA LEU A 59 -1.25 4.76 -5.74
C LEU A 59 -1.93 4.92 -4.38
N LEU A 60 -3.24 4.67 -4.36
CA LEU A 60 -4.06 4.83 -3.16
C LEU A 60 -4.91 3.58 -2.95
N PHE A 61 -4.86 3.05 -1.73
CA PHE A 61 -5.70 1.95 -1.26
C PHE A 61 -6.45 2.39 -0.02
N LYS A 62 -7.67 1.89 0.15
CA LYS A 62 -8.38 2.03 1.42
C LYS A 62 -7.74 1.09 2.42
N THR A 63 -7.50 1.61 3.62
CA THR A 63 -7.11 0.79 4.76
C THR A 63 -8.23 0.74 5.78
N LYS A 64 -8.25 -0.33 6.55
CA LYS A 64 -8.96 -0.41 7.81
C LYS A 64 -8.13 -1.24 8.77
N VAL A 65 -7.89 -0.70 9.96
CA VAL A 65 -7.28 -1.46 11.05
C VAL A 65 -8.35 -2.32 11.72
N VAL A 66 -8.08 -3.61 11.85
CA VAL A 66 -8.88 -4.55 12.66
C VAL A 66 -7.90 -5.34 13.52
N ASP A 67 -8.01 -5.19 14.83
CA ASP A 67 -7.05 -5.72 15.80
C ASP A 67 -5.60 -5.32 15.44
N THR A 68 -4.73 -6.30 15.17
CA THR A 68 -3.33 -6.11 14.78
C THR A 68 -3.10 -6.31 13.27
N SER A 69 -4.16 -6.18 12.47
CA SER A 69 -4.13 -6.39 11.02
C SER A 69 -4.59 -5.16 10.24
N LEU A 70 -4.02 -4.98 9.05
CA LEU A 70 -4.40 -3.97 8.08
C LEU A 70 -5.15 -4.61 6.93
N LEU A 71 -6.44 -4.29 6.80
CA LEU A 71 -7.23 -4.67 5.64
C LEU A 71 -7.00 -3.63 4.54
N LEU A 72 -6.50 -4.08 3.39
CA LEU A 72 -6.31 -3.28 2.18
C LEU A 72 -7.42 -3.59 1.18
N SER A 73 -7.98 -2.54 0.59
CA SER A 73 -8.96 -2.67 -0.49
C SER A 73 -8.85 -1.55 -1.49
N GLU A 74 -9.34 -1.80 -2.71
CA GLU A 74 -9.39 -0.78 -3.74
C GLU A 74 -10.42 0.31 -3.42
N PHE A 75 -10.19 1.50 -3.97
CA PHE A 75 -11.28 2.45 -4.16
C PHE A 75 -12.19 1.92 -5.28
N LYS A 76 -13.52 2.09 -5.14
CA LYS A 76 -14.50 1.64 -6.16
C LYS A 76 -14.20 2.14 -7.58
N ASN A 77 -13.47 3.26 -7.70
CA ASN A 77 -13.03 3.87 -8.96
C ASN A 77 -11.51 4.12 -8.97
N GLY A 78 -10.72 3.39 -8.19
CA GLY A 78 -9.26 3.54 -8.11
C GLY A 78 -8.52 2.78 -9.22
N PRO A 79 -7.20 3.00 -9.36
CA PRO A 79 -6.38 2.09 -10.17
C PRO A 79 -6.53 0.69 -9.59
N GLY A 80 -6.95 -0.27 -10.42
CA GLY A 80 -7.10 -1.66 -10.00
C GLY A 80 -5.79 -2.17 -9.41
N LEU A 81 -5.85 -2.85 -8.26
CA LEU A 81 -4.71 -3.60 -7.77
C LEU A 81 -4.46 -4.76 -8.76
N MET A 82 -3.19 -5.09 -8.97
CA MET A 82 -2.85 -6.39 -9.58
C MET A 82 -3.26 -7.58 -8.69
N CYS A 83 -3.57 -7.33 -7.41
CA CYS A 83 -3.96 -8.33 -6.42
C CYS A 83 -5.25 -7.91 -5.71
N ARG A 84 -6.23 -8.81 -5.56
CA ARG A 84 -7.49 -8.55 -4.83
C ARG A 84 -7.23 -7.96 -3.42
N ASN A 85 -8.29 -7.39 -2.80
CA ASN A 85 -8.27 -7.00 -1.38
C ASN A 85 -7.45 -7.98 -0.53
N ASP A 86 -6.55 -7.44 0.29
CA ASP A 86 -5.58 -8.23 1.04
C ASP A 86 -5.63 -7.86 2.52
N THR A 87 -5.20 -8.77 3.38
CA THR A 87 -4.94 -8.48 4.79
C THR A 87 -3.44 -8.55 5.00
N LEU A 88 -2.85 -7.47 5.52
CA LEU A 88 -1.47 -7.43 5.96
C LEU A 88 -1.41 -7.61 7.47
N VAL A 89 -0.62 -8.59 7.91
CA VAL A 89 -0.34 -8.82 9.33
C VAL A 89 1.07 -8.37 9.67
N THR A 90 1.25 -7.71 10.80
CA THR A 90 2.59 -7.34 11.29
C THR A 90 3.25 -8.58 11.89
N ILE A 91 4.36 -9.04 11.30
CA ILE A 91 5.10 -10.22 11.79
C ILE A 91 6.37 -9.86 12.55
N GLU A 92 6.91 -8.66 12.32
CA GLU A 92 8.07 -8.12 13.03
C GLU A 92 7.92 -6.60 13.16
N GLN A 93 8.31 -6.05 14.30
CA GLN A 93 8.30 -4.61 14.53
C GLN A 93 9.47 -4.18 15.42
N SER A 94 10.02 -3.01 15.10
CA SER A 94 10.96 -2.24 15.90
C SER A 94 10.66 -0.75 15.69
N GLU A 95 11.40 0.12 16.38
CA GLU A 95 11.25 1.58 16.22
C GLU A 95 11.45 2.04 14.76
N ASN A 96 12.40 1.42 14.05
CA ASN A 96 12.84 1.87 12.73
C ASN A 96 12.46 0.92 11.58
N LYS A 97 11.81 -0.21 11.87
CA LYS A 97 11.49 -1.23 10.88
C LYS A 97 10.20 -1.96 11.22
N ILE A 98 9.40 -2.25 10.20
CA ILE A 98 8.26 -3.17 10.27
C ILE A 98 8.36 -4.20 9.15
N VAL A 99 7.88 -5.41 9.42
CA VAL A 99 7.68 -6.43 8.39
C VAL A 99 6.21 -6.82 8.38
N LEU A 100 5.59 -6.56 7.23
CA LEU A 100 4.20 -6.91 6.96
C LEU A 100 4.17 -8.19 6.12
N LYS A 101 3.21 -9.07 6.39
CA LYS A 101 2.99 -10.28 5.60
C LYS A 101 1.62 -10.26 4.99
N SER A 102 1.55 -10.46 3.68
CA SER A 102 0.29 -10.69 2.97
C SER A 102 -0.31 -12.02 3.40
N THR A 103 -1.59 -12.03 3.73
CA THR A 103 -2.36 -13.26 3.94
C THR A 103 -2.79 -13.91 2.63
N TYR A 104 -2.85 -13.13 1.54
CA TYR A 104 -3.25 -13.61 0.23
C TYR A 104 -2.07 -14.20 -0.56
N THR A 105 -0.98 -13.44 -0.73
CA THR A 105 0.20 -13.89 -1.51
C THR A 105 1.25 -14.61 -0.66
N TRP A 106 1.14 -14.54 0.67
CA TRP A 106 2.14 -15.02 1.63
C TRP A 106 3.50 -14.32 1.57
N GLU A 107 3.63 -13.30 0.71
CA GLU A 107 4.84 -12.49 0.57
C GLU A 107 5.02 -11.56 1.78
N THR A 108 6.28 -11.18 2.00
CA THR A 108 6.65 -10.24 3.06
C THR A 108 7.10 -8.90 2.47
N LEU A 109 6.71 -7.83 3.15
CA LEU A 109 7.03 -6.46 2.84
C LEU A 109 7.78 -5.86 4.03
N GLU A 110 9.09 -5.77 3.87
CA GLU A 110 9.96 -5.11 4.83
C GLU A 110 10.04 -3.60 4.53
N LEU A 111 9.79 -2.79 5.56
CA LEU A 111 9.71 -1.34 5.47
C LEU A 111 10.55 -0.68 6.56
N ASN A 112 11.30 0.35 6.18
CA ASN A 112 12.10 1.17 7.09
C ASN A 112 11.39 2.48 7.39
N LYS A 113 11.48 2.95 8.63
CA LYS A 113 10.85 4.21 9.05
C LYS A 113 11.44 5.36 8.25
N ALA A 114 10.57 6.19 7.68
CA ALA A 114 11.02 7.38 6.99
C ALA A 114 11.37 8.49 7.99
N GLY A 115 12.47 9.21 7.75
CA GLY A 115 12.85 10.42 8.50
C GLY A 115 12.05 11.67 8.11
N PHE A 116 10.96 11.50 7.36
CA PHE A 116 10.07 12.55 6.87
C PHE A 116 8.63 12.06 6.94
N ASP A 117 7.68 12.96 6.74
CA ASP A 117 6.27 12.62 6.64
C ASP A 117 5.69 13.04 5.28
N ILE A 118 4.68 12.29 4.80
CA ILE A 118 3.91 12.65 3.61
C ILE A 118 2.62 13.33 4.07
N GLU A 119 2.33 14.49 3.49
CA GLU A 119 1.14 15.27 3.78
C GLU A 119 -0.14 14.48 3.48
N SER A 120 -1.15 14.64 4.34
CA SER A 120 -2.47 14.05 4.12
C SER A 120 -3.10 14.54 2.82
N ILE A 121 -3.97 13.72 2.24
CA ILE A 121 -4.64 14.02 0.97
C ILE A 121 -5.47 15.29 1.10
N ASP A 122 -5.13 16.33 0.33
CA ASP A 122 -5.99 17.50 0.15
C ASP A 122 -7.02 17.21 -0.95
N SER A 123 -8.23 16.84 -0.54
CA SER A 123 -9.33 16.54 -1.46
C SER A 123 -9.92 17.77 -2.15
N LEU A 124 -9.71 18.98 -1.60
CA LEU A 124 -10.17 20.23 -2.20
C LEU A 124 -9.25 20.67 -3.34
N HIS A 125 -7.94 20.35 -3.24
CA HIS A 125 -6.93 20.70 -4.24
C HIS A 125 -6.13 19.46 -4.72
N LEU A 126 -6.84 18.39 -5.06
CA LEU A 126 -6.25 17.07 -5.31
C LEU A 126 -5.10 17.09 -6.32
N GLU A 127 -5.24 17.79 -7.45
CA GLU A 127 -4.21 17.82 -8.50
C GLU A 127 -2.95 18.57 -8.08
N ALA A 128 -3.12 19.66 -7.31
CA ALA A 128 -1.99 20.39 -6.74
C ALA A 128 -1.27 19.54 -5.69
N TRP A 129 -2.03 18.85 -4.82
CA TRP A 129 -1.49 17.94 -3.83
C TRP A 129 -0.74 16.75 -4.46
N LYS A 130 -1.29 16.11 -5.49
CA LYS A 130 -0.63 15.03 -6.23
C LYS A 130 0.69 15.53 -6.84
N SER A 131 0.65 16.67 -7.52
CA SER A 131 1.82 17.26 -8.19
C SER A 131 2.94 17.56 -7.18
N LYS A 132 2.59 18.16 -6.04
CA LYS A 132 3.54 18.42 -4.95
C LYS A 132 4.11 17.14 -4.37
N THR A 133 3.25 16.17 -4.04
CA THR A 133 3.64 14.87 -3.47
C THR A 133 4.66 14.15 -4.37
N LEU A 134 4.38 14.09 -5.68
CA LEU A 134 5.28 13.49 -6.65
C LEU A 134 6.59 14.28 -6.82
N ALA A 135 6.53 15.61 -6.80
CA ALA A 135 7.72 16.45 -6.90
C ALA A 135 8.65 16.26 -5.69
N ASP A 136 8.09 16.20 -4.48
CA ASP A 136 8.86 15.99 -3.26
C ASP A 136 9.38 14.56 -3.15
N PHE A 137 8.59 13.56 -3.58
CA PHE A 137 9.06 12.18 -3.75
C PHE A 137 10.28 12.12 -4.69
N LYS A 138 10.21 12.74 -5.88
CA LYS A 138 11.32 12.74 -6.84
C LYS A 138 12.61 13.34 -6.27
N LYS A 139 12.50 14.41 -5.48
CA LYS A 139 13.66 15.01 -4.79
C LYS A 139 14.27 14.03 -3.80
N ARG A 140 13.46 13.35 -2.97
CA ARG A 140 13.94 12.37 -1.99
C ARG A 140 14.53 11.15 -2.68
N ALA A 141 13.83 10.60 -3.66
CA ALA A 141 14.28 9.43 -4.43
C ALA A 141 15.64 9.68 -5.11
N ALA A 142 15.90 10.89 -5.62
CA ALA A 142 17.20 11.24 -6.21
C ALA A 142 18.36 11.27 -5.20
N LEU A 143 18.07 11.37 -3.90
CA LEU A 143 19.05 11.32 -2.82
C LEU A 143 19.26 9.90 -2.27
N MET A 144 18.39 8.96 -2.65
CA MET A 144 18.45 7.57 -2.20
C MET A 144 19.30 6.76 -3.17
N ASP A 145 20.36 6.13 -2.66
CA ASP A 145 21.20 5.21 -3.42
C ASP A 145 20.69 3.78 -3.22
N CYS A 146 19.68 3.39 -4.00
CA CYS A 146 19.16 2.02 -4.01
C CYS A 146 19.88 1.21 -5.09
N PRO A 147 20.81 0.30 -4.73
CA PRO A 147 21.53 -0.49 -5.73
C PRO A 147 20.62 -1.54 -6.37
N ASP A 148 20.70 -1.68 -7.70
CA ASP A 148 20.13 -2.83 -8.40
C ASP A 148 21.04 -4.04 -8.20
N ILE A 149 20.59 -4.98 -7.37
CA ILE A 149 21.31 -6.20 -7.01
C ILE A 149 20.81 -7.43 -7.77
N ARG A 150 20.02 -7.23 -8.84
CA ARG A 150 19.63 -8.30 -9.75
C ARG A 150 20.82 -8.78 -10.56
N THR A 151 20.82 -10.06 -10.93
CA THR A 151 21.80 -10.60 -11.88
C THR A 151 21.54 -10.02 -13.29
N GLU A 152 22.52 -10.14 -14.20
CA GLU A 152 22.32 -9.69 -15.58
C GLU A 152 21.21 -10.48 -16.28
N GLU A 153 21.05 -11.77 -15.97
CA GLU A 153 19.95 -12.59 -16.48
C GLU A 153 18.57 -12.08 -16.00
N GLU A 154 18.46 -11.67 -14.74
CA GLU A 154 17.24 -11.09 -14.16
C GLU A 154 16.89 -9.70 -14.75
N LYS A 155 17.85 -9.02 -15.40
CA LYS A 155 17.64 -7.72 -16.06
C LYS A 155 17.15 -7.87 -17.50
N VAL A 156 17.32 -9.04 -18.11
CA VAL A 156 16.81 -9.32 -19.46
C VAL A 156 15.29 -9.49 -19.37
N LEU A 157 14.55 -8.51 -19.89
CA LEU A 157 13.10 -8.66 -20.07
C LEU A 157 12.86 -9.82 -21.05
N PRO A 158 11.99 -10.79 -20.73
CA PRO A 158 11.58 -11.77 -21.72
C PRO A 158 10.96 -11.00 -22.89
N ILE A 159 11.61 -11.09 -24.05
CA ILE A 159 10.99 -10.71 -25.31
C ILE A 159 9.83 -11.69 -25.45
N LEU A 160 8.60 -11.23 -25.18
CA LEU A 160 7.42 -11.92 -25.66
C LEU A 160 7.52 -11.82 -27.18
N GLU A 161 8.00 -12.89 -27.81
CA GLU A 161 7.72 -13.13 -29.21
C GLU A 161 6.19 -13.26 -29.28
N THR A 162 5.52 -12.16 -29.58
CA THR A 162 4.19 -12.23 -30.18
C THR A 162 4.43 -12.92 -31.51
N ASP A 163 4.16 -14.23 -31.53
CA ASP A 163 4.03 -14.98 -32.77
C ASP A 163 3.01 -14.18 -33.59
N ASP A 164 3.46 -13.58 -34.70
CA ASP A 164 2.62 -12.90 -35.70
C ASP A 164 1.78 -13.97 -36.43
N SER A 165 0.98 -14.74 -35.68
CA SER A 165 -0.10 -15.51 -36.26
C SER A 165 -1.24 -14.53 -36.51
N ASP A 166 -1.34 -14.09 -37.76
CA ASP A 166 -2.49 -13.40 -38.36
C ASP A 166 -3.77 -14.27 -38.27
N GLU A 167 -4.24 -14.59 -37.06
CA GLU A 167 -5.60 -15.08 -36.87
C GLU A 167 -6.52 -13.86 -36.83
N GLU A 168 -7.15 -13.57 -37.98
CA GLU A 168 -8.25 -12.62 -38.11
C GLU A 168 -9.29 -12.87 -37.02
N ILE A 169 -9.33 -12.00 -36.00
CA ILE A 169 -10.40 -11.99 -35.02
C ILE A 169 -11.66 -11.47 -35.71
N GLU A 170 -12.53 -12.38 -36.13
CA GLU A 170 -13.85 -12.04 -36.65
C GLU A 170 -14.72 -11.52 -35.49
N ILE A 171 -14.85 -10.19 -35.38
CA ILE A 171 -15.73 -9.54 -34.41
C ILE A 171 -17.17 -9.74 -34.86
N ILE A 172 -17.84 -10.77 -34.35
CA ILE A 172 -19.30 -10.91 -34.50
C ILE A 172 -19.97 -9.92 -33.54
N GLU A 173 -20.45 -8.81 -34.09
CA GLU A 173 -21.38 -7.89 -33.43
C GLU A 173 -22.70 -8.63 -33.15
N ILE A 174 -22.95 -8.99 -31.89
CA ILE A 174 -24.26 -9.50 -31.47
C ILE A 174 -24.96 -8.38 -30.72
N ASP A 175 -25.90 -7.75 -31.43
CA ASP A 175 -26.84 -6.77 -30.91
C ASP A 175 -27.61 -7.29 -29.69
N SER A 176 -27.88 -6.35 -28.79
CA SER A 176 -28.44 -6.54 -27.46
C SER A 176 -29.72 -7.38 -27.44
N LEU A 177 -29.82 -8.29 -26.46
CA LEU A 177 -30.95 -8.40 -25.53
C LEU A 177 -30.63 -9.46 -24.44
N GLY A 178 -30.40 -8.99 -23.21
CA GLY A 178 -30.54 -9.72 -21.95
C GLY A 178 -29.90 -11.13 -21.82
N GLY A 179 -28.73 -11.21 -21.18
CA GLY A 179 -28.30 -12.47 -20.53
C GLY A 179 -26.80 -12.73 -20.57
N ARG A 180 -26.21 -12.98 -19.39
CA ARG A 180 -24.89 -13.58 -19.10
C ARG A 180 -24.12 -14.12 -20.33
N LYS A 181 -23.02 -13.46 -20.73
CA LYS A 181 -22.04 -14.04 -21.65
C LYS A 181 -21.00 -14.84 -20.87
N ARG A 182 -20.95 -16.15 -21.15
CA ARG A 182 -19.94 -17.12 -20.73
C ARG A 182 -19.00 -17.27 -21.92
N LEU A 183 -17.70 -17.06 -21.73
CA LEU A 183 -16.70 -17.29 -22.78
C LEU A 183 -16.43 -18.80 -22.86
N TYR A 184 -16.45 -19.35 -24.07
CA TYR A 184 -15.96 -20.69 -24.38
C TYR A 184 -14.75 -20.54 -25.28
N PHE A 185 -13.68 -21.27 -24.95
CA PHE A 185 -12.59 -21.59 -25.86
C PHE A 185 -12.93 -22.95 -26.49
N ASN A 186 -12.76 -23.07 -27.81
CA ASN A 186 -12.72 -24.38 -28.46
C ASN A 186 -11.26 -24.85 -28.46
N ASP A 187 -11.06 -26.11 -28.06
CA ASP A 187 -9.78 -26.83 -28.10
C ASP A 187 -9.22 -27.00 -29.52
#